data_AF-F9EK16-F1
#
_entry.id   AF-F9EK16-F1
#
_cell.length_a   1.000
_cell.length_b   1.000
_cell.length_c   1.000
_cell.angle_alpha   90.00
_cell.angle_beta   90.00
_cell.angle_gamma   90.00
#
_symmetry.space_group_name_H-M   'P 1'
#
loop_
_entity.id
_entity.type
_entity.pdbx_description
1 polymer ?
#
loop_
_entity_poly.entity_id
_entity_poly.type
_entity_poly.pdbx_seq_one_letter_code
_entity_poly.pdbx_strand_id
1 'polypeptide(L)'
;MDINKFVQQILIHLPPKNFKMINRFGFYGRNITDKLKETIKKYKKVFTKSEYSFYVEQSIKTFGIHPFMCPNCKIMMDIQEIYVSSDWYGRTIHKIYF
;
A
#
# COMPACT_ATOMS: atom_id res chain seq x y z
N MET A 1 34.64 14.32 -21.35
CA MET A 1 34.11 14.27 -19.97
C MET A 1 35.30 14.35 -19.04
N ASP A 2 35.26 15.21 -18.01
CA ASP A 2 36.37 15.35 -17.07
C ASP A 2 36.60 14.04 -16.28
N ILE A 3 37.86 13.69 -16.02
CA ILE A 3 38.24 12.45 -15.32
C ILE A 3 37.61 12.38 -13.92
N ASN A 4 37.52 13.51 -13.21
CA ASN A 4 36.91 13.52 -11.88
C ASN A 4 35.42 13.20 -11.96
N LYS A 5 34.74 13.71 -13.00
CA LYS A 5 33.33 13.42 -13.26
C LYS A 5 33.10 11.94 -13.58
N PHE A 6 34.02 11.32 -14.31
CA PHE A 6 33.98 9.88 -14.59
C PHE A 6 34.15 9.04 -13.31
N VAL A 7 35.15 9.34 -12.49
CA VAL A 7 35.41 8.61 -11.25
C VAL A 7 34.22 8.76 -10.28
N GLN A 8 33.64 9.95 -10.14
CA GLN A 8 32.46 10.15 -9.30
C GLN A 8 31.26 9.31 -9.75
N GLN A 9 31.00 9.22 -11.05
CA GLN A 9 29.90 8.41 -11.58
C GLN A 9 30.09 6.93 -11.27
N ILE A 10 31.32 6.41 -11.36
CA ILE A 10 31.63 5.03 -10.98
C ILE A 10 31.41 4.80 -9.48
N LEU A 11 31.85 5.74 -8.63
CA LEU A 11 31.76 5.58 -7.17
C LEU A 11 30.33 5.53 -6.65
N ILE A 12 29.35 6.16 -7.32
CA ILE A 12 27.93 6.10 -6.95
C ILE A 12 27.37 4.66 -7.03
N HIS A 13 27.92 3.85 -7.92
CA HIS A 13 27.51 2.45 -8.07
C HIS A 13 28.16 1.52 -7.05
N LEU A 14 29.16 2.00 -6.30
CA LEU A 14 29.84 1.19 -5.30
C LEU A 14 29.05 1.19 -3.99
N PRO A 15 28.55 0.03 -3.52
CA PRO A 15 27.81 -0.03 -2.28
C PRO A 15 28.73 0.30 -1.09
N PRO A 16 28.23 1.01 -0.06
CA PRO A 16 29.02 1.30 1.14
C PRO A 16 29.47 0.02 1.85
N LYS A 17 30.56 0.10 2.63
CA LYS A 17 31.25 -1.06 3.26
C LYS A 17 30.32 -2.04 4.01
N ASN A 18 29.26 -1.53 4.63
CA ASN A 18 28.30 -2.33 5.40
C ASN A 18 26.93 -2.46 4.72
N PHE A 19 26.84 -2.13 3.43
CA PHE A 19 25.60 -2.25 2.67
C PHE A 19 25.34 -3.70 2.32
N LYS A 20 24.29 -4.27 2.92
CA LYS A 20 23.81 -5.59 2.56
C LYS A 20 22.87 -5.45 1.37
N MET A 21 23.31 -5.92 0.20
CA MET A 21 22.43 -6.02 -0.97
C MET A 21 21.23 -6.90 -0.63
N ILE A 22 20.06 -6.40 -1.01
CA ILE A 22 18.79 -7.08 -0.79
C ILE A 22 18.59 -8.06 -1.97
N ASN A 23 18.41 -9.35 -1.67
CA ASN A 23 18.14 -10.37 -2.70
C ASN A 23 16.81 -10.11 -3.44
N ARG A 24 16.57 -10.83 -4.53
CA ARG A 24 15.29 -10.82 -5.27
C ARG A 24 14.12 -10.95 -4.28
N PHE A 25 13.13 -10.05 -4.38
CA PHE A 25 11.97 -9.85 -3.48
C PHE A 25 12.23 -9.16 -2.14
N GLY A 26 13.48 -9.08 -1.68
CA GLY A 26 13.86 -8.36 -0.48
C GLY A 26 13.04 -8.66 0.77
N PHE A 27 12.51 -7.61 1.42
CA PHE A 27 11.63 -7.76 2.59
C PHE A 27 10.29 -8.44 2.28
N TYR A 28 9.99 -8.68 1.00
CA TYR A 28 8.81 -9.41 0.52
C TYR A 28 9.15 -10.83 0.06
N GLY A 29 10.35 -11.34 0.35
CA GLY A 29 10.69 -12.73 0.09
C GLY A 29 9.73 -13.69 0.83
N ARG A 30 9.50 -14.89 0.27
CA ARG A 30 8.68 -15.90 0.95
C ARG A 30 9.37 -16.45 2.21
N ASN A 31 10.68 -16.65 2.13
CA ASN A 31 11.50 -17.21 3.21
C ASN A 31 12.26 -16.09 3.91
N ILE A 32 11.60 -15.46 4.89
CA ILE A 32 12.18 -14.39 5.73
C ILE A 32 12.55 -14.99 7.07
N THR A 33 13.77 -14.72 7.54
CA THR A 33 14.23 -15.15 8.87
C THR A 33 13.42 -14.46 9.98
N ASP A 34 13.17 -15.17 11.07
CA ASP A 34 12.36 -14.62 12.16
C ASP A 34 12.99 -13.39 12.81
N LYS A 35 14.33 -13.35 12.90
CA LYS A 35 15.09 -12.17 13.32
C LYS A 35 14.79 -10.93 12.46
N LEU A 36 14.63 -11.10 11.16
CA LEU A 36 14.26 -10.01 10.25
C LEU A 36 12.81 -9.58 10.46
N LYS A 37 11.87 -10.53 10.65
CA LYS A 37 10.47 -10.22 10.98
C LYS A 37 10.37 -9.40 12.27
N GLU A 38 11.09 -9.78 13.31
CA GLU A 38 11.13 -9.05 14.59
C GLU A 38 11.71 -7.65 14.46
N THR A 39 12.78 -7.51 13.67
CA THR A 39 13.38 -6.20 13.40
C THR A 39 12.39 -5.32 12.65
N ILE A 40 11.73 -5.82 11.60
CA ILE A 40 10.69 -5.08 10.86
C ILE A 40 9.54 -4.67 11.80
N LYS A 41 9.10 -5.53 12.73
CA LYS A 41 8.06 -5.17 13.70
C LYS A 41 8.41 -3.92 14.51
N LYS A 42 9.68 -3.72 14.90
CA LYS A 42 10.13 -2.53 15.63
C LYS A 42 10.03 -1.24 14.81
N TYR A 43 10.25 -1.32 13.50
CA TYR A 43 10.19 -0.18 12.58
C TYR A 43 8.83 -0.03 11.87
N LYS A 44 7.93 -0.99 12.04
CA LYS A 44 6.58 -0.90 11.52
C LYS A 44 5.92 0.26 12.24
N LYS A 45 5.76 1.39 11.53
CA LYS A 45 4.97 2.52 12.02
C LYS A 45 3.64 1.95 12.53
N VAL A 46 3.31 2.29 13.78
CA VAL A 46 1.96 2.13 14.29
C VAL A 46 1.12 3.08 13.45
N PHE A 47 0.52 2.56 12.38
CA PHE A 47 -0.52 3.29 11.70
C PHE A 47 -1.63 3.43 12.73
N THR A 48 -1.83 4.65 13.22
CA THR A 48 -3.07 4.99 13.90
C THR A 48 -4.17 4.57 12.96
N LYS A 49 -5.07 3.71 13.45
CA LYS A 49 -6.17 3.20 12.65
C LYS A 49 -6.96 4.43 12.21
N SER A 50 -6.81 4.79 10.94
CA SER A 50 -7.53 5.90 10.36
C SER A 50 -9.01 5.60 10.46
N GLU A 51 -9.80 6.63 10.74
CA GLU A 51 -11.26 6.53 10.69
C GLU A 51 -11.71 6.00 9.32
N TYR A 52 -10.97 6.37 8.27
CA TYR A 52 -11.24 6.01 6.89
C TYR A 52 -10.33 4.90 6.37
N SER A 53 -10.84 4.10 5.43
CA SER A 53 -10.01 3.16 4.68
C SER A 53 -8.94 3.90 3.87
N PHE A 54 -7.84 3.21 3.52
CA PHE A 54 -6.79 3.77 2.68
C PHE A 54 -7.35 4.39 1.38
N TYR A 55 -8.33 3.73 0.75
CA TYR A 55 -8.96 4.22 -0.47
C TYR A 55 -9.68 5.56 -0.25
N VAL A 56 -10.47 5.66 0.83
CA VAL A 56 -11.21 6.89 1.17
C VAL A 56 -10.23 8.01 1.49
N GLU A 57 -9.20 7.74 2.30
CA GLU A 57 -8.18 8.74 2.61
C GLU A 57 -7.47 9.26 1.35
N GLN A 58 -7.05 8.37 0.45
CA GLN A 58 -6.35 8.77 -0.77
C GLN A 58 -7.25 9.57 -1.70
N SER A 59 -8.54 9.19 -1.79
CA SER A 59 -9.52 9.92 -2.59
C SER A 59 -9.71 11.34 -2.08
N ILE A 60 -9.85 11.51 -0.76
CA ILE A 60 -9.96 12.83 -0.14
C ILE A 60 -8.66 13.63 -0.34
N LYS A 61 -7.48 13.02 -0.13
CA LYS A 61 -6.18 13.69 -0.28
C LYS A 61 -5.92 14.15 -1.72
N THR A 62 -6.34 13.35 -2.70
CA THR A 62 -6.04 13.60 -4.12
C THR A 62 -7.08 14.50 -4.77
N PHE A 63 -8.36 14.27 -4.48
CA PHE A 63 -9.47 14.91 -5.18
C PHE A 63 -10.29 15.87 -4.29
N GLY A 64 -10.07 15.86 -2.97
CA GLY A 64 -10.86 16.66 -2.02
C GLY A 64 -12.29 16.16 -1.84
N ILE A 65 -12.60 14.94 -2.31
CA ILE A 65 -13.97 14.40 -2.33
C ILE A 65 -13.97 13.02 -1.66
N HIS A 66 -15.00 12.78 -0.85
CA HIS A 66 -15.25 11.45 -0.29
C HIS A 66 -15.81 10.55 -1.41
N PRO A 67 -15.20 9.39 -1.71
CA PRO A 67 -15.53 8.61 -2.92
C PRO A 67 -16.91 7.94 -2.87
N PHE A 68 -17.49 7.82 -1.68
CA PHE A 68 -18.86 7.32 -1.47
C PHE A 68 -19.83 8.47 -1.14
N MET A 69 -19.51 9.70 -1.53
CA MET A 69 -20.43 10.83 -1.41
C MET A 69 -20.96 11.16 -2.80
N CYS A 70 -22.29 11.24 -2.90
CA CYS A 70 -22.99 11.64 -4.11
C CYS A 70 -22.53 13.05 -4.54
N PRO A 71 -21.97 13.24 -5.76
CA PRO A 71 -21.43 14.52 -6.19
C PRO A 71 -22.50 15.60 -6.37
N ASN A 72 -23.76 15.20 -6.61
CA ASN A 72 -24.87 16.13 -6.80
C ASN A 72 -25.54 16.53 -5.48
N CYS A 73 -25.83 15.54 -4.64
CA CYS A 73 -26.63 15.69 -3.43
C CYS A 73 -25.81 15.84 -2.14
N LYS A 74 -24.49 15.55 -2.18
CA LYS A 74 -23.56 15.59 -1.04
C LYS A 74 -23.96 14.68 0.14
N ILE A 75 -24.78 13.67 -0.14
CA ILE A 75 -25.20 12.65 0.83
C ILE A 75 -24.29 11.43 0.66
N MET A 76 -24.07 10.69 1.75
CA MET A 76 -23.31 9.44 1.74
C MET A 76 -24.12 8.34 1.03
N MET A 77 -23.44 7.61 0.16
CA MET A 77 -24.04 6.54 -0.62
C MET A 77 -24.29 5.31 0.25
N ASP A 78 -25.43 4.66 0.03
CA ASP A 78 -25.78 3.42 0.72
C ASP A 78 -25.11 2.22 0.05
N ILE A 79 -24.67 1.24 0.86
CA ILE A 79 -24.02 0.04 0.37
C ILE A 79 -25.07 -1.04 0.15
N GLN A 80 -25.15 -1.56 -1.08
CA GLN A 80 -25.96 -2.74 -1.40
C GLN A 80 -25.06 -3.86 -1.90
N GLU A 81 -25.18 -5.03 -1.28
CA GLU A 81 -24.41 -6.21 -1.63
C GLU A 81 -25.24 -7.14 -2.51
N ILE A 82 -24.69 -7.55 -3.65
CA ILE A 82 -25.33 -8.49 -4.57
C ILE A 82 -24.80 -9.89 -4.30
N TYR A 83 -25.73 -10.83 -4.09
CA TYR A 83 -25.47 -12.23 -3.81
C TYR A 83 -26.00 -13.11 -4.94
N VAL A 84 -25.25 -14.13 -5.38
CA VAL A 84 -25.83 -15.23 -6.19
C VAL A 84 -26.45 -16.24 -5.24
N SER A 85 -27.73 -16.56 -5.42
CA SER A 85 -28.36 -17.67 -4.70
C SER A 85 -27.92 -19.00 -5.34
N SER A 86 -26.93 -19.65 -4.74
CA SER A 86 -26.79 -21.11 -4.90
C SER A 86 -26.94 -21.87 -3.59
N ASP A 87 -26.95 -21.21 -2.43
CA ASP A 87 -27.32 -21.77 -1.11
C ASP A 87 -27.70 -20.63 -0.16
N TRP A 88 -28.33 -20.94 0.99
CA TRP A 88 -28.94 -20.00 1.97
C TRP A 88 -28.05 -18.83 2.46
N TYR A 89 -26.74 -18.89 2.23
CA TYR A 89 -25.79 -17.77 2.36
C TYR A 89 -24.94 -17.70 1.08
N GLY A 90 -25.49 -17.09 0.03
CA GLY A 90 -24.79 -16.94 -1.25
C GLY A 90 -23.44 -16.22 -1.10
N ARG A 91 -22.49 -16.46 -2.02
CA ARG A 91 -21.22 -15.70 -2.04
C ARG A 91 -21.48 -14.28 -2.56
N THR A 92 -20.99 -13.26 -1.86
CA THR A 92 -21.04 -11.87 -2.32
C THR A 92 -20.23 -11.75 -3.62
N ILE A 93 -20.86 -11.26 -4.68
CA ILE A 93 -20.19 -11.05 -5.98
C ILE A 93 -19.57 -9.66 -5.99
N HIS A 94 -20.38 -8.66 -5.63
CA HIS A 94 -20.07 -7.26 -5.79
C HIS A 94 -20.78 -6.40 -4.74
N LYS A 95 -20.14 -5.29 -4.38
CA LYS A 95 -20.71 -4.22 -3.56
C LYS A 95 -20.97 -3.02 -4.46
N ILE A 96 -22.20 -2.55 -4.51
CA ILE A 96 -22.59 -1.35 -5.23
C ILE A 96 -22.88 -0.26 -4.20
N TYR A 97 -22.48 0.96 -4.51
CA TYR A 97 -22.75 2.16 -3.73
C TYR A 97 -23.76 2.99 -4.52
N PHE A 98 -24.88 3.40 -3.92
CA PHE A 98 -25.94 4.22 -4.54
C PHE A 98 -26.04 5.60 -3.90
#